data_AF-A0A959A771-F1
#
_entry.id   AF-A0A959A771-F1
#
_cell.length_a   1.000
_cell.length_b   1.000
_cell.length_c   1.000
_cell.angle_alpha   90.00
_cell.angle_beta   90.00
_cell.angle_gamma   90.00
#
_symmetry.space_group_name_H-M   'P 1'
#
loop_
_entity.id
_entity.type
_entity.pdbx_description
1 polymer ?
#
loop_
_entity_poly.entity_id
_entity_poly.type
_entity_poly.pdbx_seq_one_letter_code
_entity_poly.pdbx_strand_id
1 'polypeptide(L)'
;MRNPYLSFIAFAVGILHLLGCKALNQQLMGHGEKVLVIGRHADMLARITDMLKSHQYDAIGAMTNEEALQKFADEKPLAVIIGGGVDGESRALFHQQFSPNAKMIDAHPQTVLGDLKAAFSNNR
;
A
#
# COMPACT_ATOMS: atom_id res chain seq x y z
N MET A 1 -10.37 -50.57 28.56
CA MET A 1 -10.71 -49.37 29.35
C MET A 1 -9.41 -48.78 29.90
N ARG A 2 -9.26 -47.45 29.80
CA ARG A 2 -8.31 -46.54 30.49
C ARG A 2 -6.80 -46.62 30.22
N ASN A 3 -6.37 -45.73 29.31
CA ASN A 3 -5.27 -44.77 29.53
C ASN A 3 -5.63 -43.86 30.75
N PRO A 4 -4.78 -43.00 31.38
CA PRO A 4 -3.56 -42.37 30.83
C PRO A 4 -2.45 -41.90 31.84
N TYR A 5 -1.36 -41.30 31.30
CA TYR A 5 -0.39 -40.37 31.93
C TYR A 5 0.46 -40.93 33.11
N LEU A 6 1.76 -40.76 33.24
CA LEU A 6 2.66 -39.60 33.14
C LEU A 6 4.04 -40.26 33.48
N SER A 7 5.18 -40.03 32.82
CA SER A 7 6.14 -39.03 33.29
C SER A 7 7.56 -39.34 32.76
N PHE A 8 8.14 -38.35 32.09
CA PHE A 8 9.52 -37.86 32.24
C PHE A 8 10.73 -38.58 31.60
N ILE A 9 11.34 -37.81 30.68
CA ILE A 9 12.80 -37.57 30.44
C ILE A 9 13.62 -38.63 29.70
N ALA A 10 13.99 -38.29 28.45
CA ALA A 10 15.36 -38.35 27.94
C ALA A 10 15.44 -37.52 26.64
N PHE A 11 15.98 -36.30 26.71
CA PHE A 11 17.33 -35.98 26.22
C PHE A 11 17.53 -36.19 24.70
N ALA A 12 17.26 -35.16 23.92
CA ALA A 12 17.89 -34.95 22.62
C ALA A 12 18.15 -33.44 22.43
N VAL A 13 19.19 -32.95 23.11
CA VAL A 13 19.86 -31.69 22.76
C VAL A 13 20.69 -31.99 21.51
N GLY A 14 20.16 -31.60 20.35
CA GLY A 14 20.87 -31.55 19.08
C GLY A 14 20.87 -30.11 18.59
N ILE A 15 22.00 -29.45 18.78
CA ILE A 15 22.30 -28.07 18.38
C ILE A 15 22.07 -27.89 16.87
N LEU A 16 21.16 -27.01 16.49
CA LEU A 16 21.18 -26.36 15.17
C LEU A 16 20.94 -24.85 15.34
N HIS A 17 21.95 -24.20 15.93
CA HIS A 17 22.17 -22.77 15.74
C HIS A 17 23.00 -22.58 14.47
N LEU A 18 22.65 -21.56 13.68
CA LEU A 18 23.39 -20.97 12.54
C LEU A 18 23.12 -21.53 11.13
N LEU A 19 21.94 -21.21 10.61
CA LEU A 19 21.76 -20.59 9.29
C LEU A 19 20.68 -19.51 9.54
N GLY A 20 21.01 -18.24 9.67
CA GLY A 20 21.47 -17.42 8.56
C GLY A 20 20.33 -16.49 8.17
N CYS A 21 20.34 -15.29 8.77
CA CYS A 21 19.84 -14.00 8.28
C CYS A 21 18.62 -13.92 7.34
N LYS A 22 17.71 -13.00 7.71
CA LYS A 22 16.74 -12.27 6.87
C LYS A 22 15.49 -13.04 6.41
N ALA A 23 14.42 -12.90 7.20
CA ALA A 23 13.08 -12.75 6.64
C ALA A 23 12.18 -11.89 7.55
N LEU A 24 12.75 -10.82 8.12
CA LEU A 24 11.94 -9.68 8.61
C LEU A 24 11.56 -8.82 7.38
N ASN A 25 10.76 -9.37 6.47
CA ASN A 25 10.19 -8.58 5.36
C ASN A 25 8.96 -9.25 4.77
N GLN A 26 7.98 -9.63 5.61
CA GLN A 26 6.64 -9.92 5.11
C GLN A 26 5.96 -8.61 4.69
N GLN A 27 6.23 -8.26 3.44
CA GLN A 27 5.20 -8.03 2.43
C GLN A 27 4.45 -6.70 2.50
N LEU A 28 5.20 -5.60 2.30
CA LEU A 28 4.71 -4.40 1.61
C LEU A 28 4.73 -4.67 0.10
N MET A 29 3.96 -5.65 -0.38
CA MET A 29 3.82 -5.94 -1.81
C MET A 29 2.38 -5.61 -2.20
N GLY A 30 2.22 -4.65 -3.10
CA GLY A 30 1.00 -4.50 -3.87
C GLY A 30 0.78 -5.78 -4.68
N HIS A 31 -0.46 -6.23 -4.77
CA HIS A 31 -0.88 -7.34 -5.60
C HIS A 31 -1.24 -6.87 -7.02
N GLY A 32 -0.51 -5.88 -7.56
CA GLY A 32 -0.81 -5.27 -8.86
C GLY A 32 -2.04 -4.35 -8.84
N GLU A 33 -2.48 -3.89 -7.67
CA GLU A 33 -3.59 -2.93 -7.62
C GLU A 33 -3.20 -1.63 -8.32
N LYS A 34 -4.13 -1.12 -9.14
CA LYS A 34 -4.00 0.17 -9.79
C LYS A 34 -4.17 1.30 -8.79
N VAL A 35 -3.18 2.18 -8.75
CA VAL A 35 -3.14 3.33 -7.83
C VAL A 35 -2.91 4.61 -8.63
N LEU A 36 -3.81 5.58 -8.48
CA LEU A 36 -3.64 6.90 -9.07
C LEU A 36 -3.02 7.85 -8.05
N VAL A 37 -1.90 8.47 -8.41
CA VAL A 37 -1.23 9.49 -7.58
C VAL A 37 -1.44 10.85 -8.22
N ILE A 38 -1.97 11.81 -7.46
CA ILE A 38 -2.23 13.17 -7.94
C ILE A 38 -1.30 14.12 -7.22
N GLY A 39 -0.47 14.88 -7.95
CA GLY A 39 0.47 15.82 -7.34
C GLY A 39 0.89 16.92 -8.30
N ARG A 40 1.10 18.13 -7.78
CA ARG A 40 1.48 19.29 -8.63
C ARG A 40 2.99 19.42 -8.88
N HIS A 41 3.79 18.55 -8.28
CA HIS A 41 5.24 18.56 -8.42
C HIS A 41 5.69 17.32 -9.19
N ALA A 42 6.16 17.51 -10.42
CA ALA A 42 6.57 16.41 -11.32
C ALA A 42 7.61 15.48 -10.67
N ASP A 43 8.64 16.04 -10.03
CA ASP A 43 9.71 15.26 -9.41
C ASP A 43 9.21 14.39 -8.26
N MET A 44 8.32 14.93 -7.43
CA MET A 44 7.73 14.18 -6.31
C MET A 44 6.75 13.12 -6.81
N LEU A 45 5.95 13.46 -7.82
CA LEU A 45 5.02 12.53 -8.45
C LEU A 45 5.78 11.32 -9.01
N ALA A 46 6.84 11.56 -9.79
CA ALA A 46 7.68 10.52 -10.35
C ALA A 46 8.28 9.62 -9.25
N ARG A 47 8.85 10.21 -8.19
CA ARG A 47 9.41 9.46 -7.05
C ARG A 47 8.37 8.58 -6.36
N ILE A 48 7.16 9.10 -6.13
CA ILE A 48 6.09 8.32 -5.48
C ILE A 48 5.62 7.20 -6.40
N THR A 49 5.43 7.45 -7.70
CA THR A 49 5.03 6.41 -8.65
C THR A 49 6.10 5.33 -8.80
N ASP A 50 7.38 5.69 -8.82
CA ASP A 50 8.49 4.74 -8.91
C ASP A 50 8.61 3.91 -7.63
N MET A 51 8.45 4.55 -6.47
CA MET A 51 8.36 3.85 -5.18
C MET A 51 7.22 2.83 -5.21
N LEU A 52 6.00 3.22 -5.59
CA LEU A 52 4.86 2.31 -5.63
C LEU A 52 5.07 1.15 -6.62
N LYS A 53 5.64 1.42 -7.79
CA LYS A 53 6.00 0.38 -8.77
C LYS A 53 7.06 -0.59 -8.22
N SER A 54 8.07 -0.08 -7.53
CA SER A 54 9.08 -0.92 -6.87
C SER A 54 8.47 -1.85 -5.80
N HIS A 55 7.32 -1.46 -5.26
CA HIS A 55 6.50 -2.23 -4.34
C HIS A 55 5.36 -3.02 -5.02
N GLN A 56 5.41 -3.23 -6.34
CA GLN A 56 4.45 -4.05 -7.11
C GLN A 56 3.02 -3.48 -7.22
N TYR A 57 2.84 -2.16 -7.05
CA TYR A 57 1.60 -1.48 -7.41
C TYR A 57 1.64 -1.00 -8.87
N ASP A 58 0.51 -1.05 -9.57
CA ASP A 58 0.36 -0.43 -10.89
C ASP A 58 0.04 1.06 -10.72
N ALA A 59 1.08 1.84 -10.45
CA ALA A 59 0.94 3.26 -10.14
C ALA A 59 0.98 4.15 -11.38
N ILE A 60 -0.01 5.04 -11.49
CA ILE A 60 -0.11 6.07 -12.52
C ILE A 60 -0.17 7.46 -11.86
N GLY A 61 0.49 8.45 -12.45
CA GLY A 61 0.53 9.82 -11.92
C GLY A 61 -0.36 10.77 -12.71
N ALA A 62 -0.92 11.79 -12.06
CA ALA A 62 -1.60 12.91 -12.69
C ALA A 62 -1.16 14.25 -12.07
N MET A 63 -0.95 15.26 -12.91
CA MET A 63 -0.53 16.60 -12.48
C MET A 63 -1.65 17.63 -12.53
N THR A 64 -2.70 17.40 -13.33
CA THR A 64 -3.86 18.29 -13.49
C THR A 64 -5.15 17.61 -13.01
N ASN A 65 -6.21 18.39 -12.81
CA ASN A 65 -7.49 17.83 -12.39
C ASN A 65 -8.13 17.02 -13.51
N GLU A 66 -8.04 17.54 -14.73
CA GLU A 66 -8.54 16.95 -15.95
C GLU A 66 -7.86 15.59 -16.20
N GLU A 67 -6.53 15.55 -16.08
CA GLU A 67 -5.76 14.32 -16.20
C GLU A 67 -6.13 13.30 -15.12
N ALA A 68 -6.34 13.74 -13.88
CA ALA A 68 -6.73 12.85 -12.79
C ALA A 68 -8.11 12.24 -13.04
N LEU A 69 -9.09 13.05 -13.45
CA LEU A 69 -10.44 12.59 -13.79
C LEU A 69 -10.43 11.62 -14.96
N GLN A 70 -9.69 11.95 -16.03
CA GLN A 70 -9.56 11.09 -17.21
C GLN A 70 -8.94 9.74 -16.85
N LYS A 71 -7.79 9.75 -16.16
CA LYS A 71 -7.10 8.52 -15.72
C LYS A 71 -7.95 7.70 -14.77
N PHE A 72 -8.71 8.34 -13.90
CA PHE A 72 -9.64 7.62 -13.01
C PHE A 72 -10.74 6.89 -13.79
N ALA A 73 -11.32 7.54 -14.81
CA ALA A 73 -12.35 6.95 -15.65
C ALA A 73 -11.83 5.78 -16.50
N ASP A 74 -10.64 5.93 -17.09
CA ASP A 74 -10.05 4.96 -18.01
C ASP A 74 -9.49 3.74 -17.27
N GLU A 75 -8.71 3.99 -16.21
CA GLU A 75 -7.90 2.96 -15.55
C GLU A 75 -8.60 2.36 -14.33
N LYS A 76 -9.67 3.00 -13.84
CA LYS A 76 -10.47 2.57 -12.68
C LYS A 76 -9.61 2.13 -11.49
N PRO A 77 -8.73 3.03 -10.98
CA PRO A 77 -7.84 2.71 -9.89
C PRO A 77 -8.61 2.41 -8.60
N LEU A 78 -8.10 1.49 -7.78
CA LEU A 78 -8.71 1.09 -6.51
C LEU A 78 -8.37 2.05 -5.36
N ALA A 79 -7.27 2.78 -5.50
CA ALA A 79 -6.84 3.80 -4.56
C ALA A 79 -6.40 5.07 -5.30
N VAL A 80 -6.71 6.21 -4.70
CA VAL A 80 -6.27 7.52 -5.15
C VAL A 80 -5.48 8.19 -4.04
N ILE A 81 -4.24 8.53 -4.33
CA ILE A 81 -3.33 9.24 -3.45
C ILE A 81 -3.32 10.70 -3.85
N ILE A 82 -3.74 11.58 -2.96
CA ILE A 82 -3.62 13.02 -3.15
C ILE A 82 -2.35 13.50 -2.46
N GLY A 83 -1.36 13.87 -3.26
CA GLY A 83 -0.06 14.36 -2.81
C GLY A 83 -0.03 15.87 -2.51
N GLY A 84 1.19 16.34 -2.26
CA GLY A 84 1.47 17.75 -1.97
C GLY A 84 1.22 18.68 -3.18
N GLY A 85 0.88 19.93 -2.87
CA GLY A 85 0.68 20.99 -3.86
C GLY A 85 -0.71 21.02 -4.52
N VAL A 86 -1.54 19.99 -4.33
CA VAL A 86 -2.96 20.05 -4.72
C VAL A 86 -3.67 21.09 -3.83
N ASP A 87 -4.51 21.94 -4.39
CA ASP A 87 -5.29 22.94 -3.64
C ASP A 87 -6.54 22.32 -2.96
N GLY A 88 -7.20 23.09 -2.09
CA GLY A 88 -8.36 22.62 -1.33
C GLY A 88 -9.58 22.33 -2.21
N GLU A 89 -9.78 23.10 -3.28
CA GLU A 89 -10.89 22.93 -4.22
C GLU A 89 -10.76 21.61 -5.00
N SER A 90 -9.58 21.35 -5.54
CA SER A 90 -9.24 20.11 -6.23
C SER A 90 -9.36 18.91 -5.30
N ARG A 91 -8.90 19.03 -4.03
CA ARG A 91 -9.11 17.98 -3.02
C ARG A 91 -10.58 17.66 -2.83
N ALA A 92 -11.41 18.67 -2.60
CA ALA A 92 -12.85 18.48 -2.40
C ALA A 92 -13.50 17.81 -3.62
N LEU A 93 -13.11 18.23 -4.83
CA LEU A 93 -13.57 17.63 -6.09
C LEU A 93 -13.19 16.15 -6.18
N PHE A 94 -11.94 15.79 -5.89
CA PHE A 94 -11.49 14.40 -5.94
C PHE A 94 -12.19 13.52 -4.90
N HIS A 95 -12.35 14.02 -3.67
CA HIS A 95 -13.10 13.31 -2.64
C HIS A 95 -14.56 13.08 -3.06
N GLN A 96 -15.21 14.07 -3.67
CA GLN A 96 -16.58 13.94 -4.16
C GLN A 96 -16.71 12.93 -5.30
N GLN A 97 -15.78 12.96 -6.27
CA GLN A 97 -15.87 12.15 -7.50
C GLN A 97 -15.36 10.71 -7.32
N PHE A 98 -14.32 10.52 -6.51
CA PHE A 98 -13.60 9.24 -6.45
C PHE A 98 -13.94 8.39 -5.23
N SER A 99 -14.30 8.99 -4.08
CA SER A 99 -14.58 8.24 -2.85
C SER A 99 -15.65 7.13 -2.95
N PRO A 100 -16.68 7.22 -3.80
CA PRO A 100 -17.64 6.12 -3.92
C PRO A 100 -17.03 4.85 -4.53
N ASN A 101 -15.94 4.99 -5.30
CA ASN A 101 -15.39 3.93 -6.16
C ASN A 101 -13.93 3.58 -5.85
N ALA A 102 -13.23 4.40 -5.07
CA ALA A 102 -11.83 4.21 -4.73
C ALA A 102 -11.51 4.69 -3.31
N LYS A 103 -10.45 4.11 -2.73
CA LYS A 103 -9.94 4.52 -1.42
C LYS A 103 -9.13 5.79 -1.56
N MET A 104 -9.58 6.85 -0.91
CA MET A 104 -8.91 8.14 -0.89
C MET A 104 -7.83 8.16 0.20
N ILE A 105 -6.61 8.56 -0.18
CA ILE A 105 -5.47 8.70 0.72
C ILE A 105 -4.91 10.11 0.56
N ASP A 106 -5.16 10.98 1.54
CA ASP A 106 -4.49 12.29 1.63
C ASP A 106 -3.08 12.07 2.17
N ALA A 107 -2.14 11.91 1.25
CA ALA A 107 -0.81 11.43 1.62
C ALA A 107 0.13 12.60 1.92
N HIS A 108 0.69 12.57 3.13
CA HIS A 108 1.98 13.20 3.37
C HIS A 108 3.08 12.23 2.93
N PRO A 109 4.19 12.69 2.30
CA PRO A 109 5.23 11.81 1.77
C PRO A 109 5.75 10.76 2.76
N GLN A 110 5.65 11.02 4.06
CA GLN A 110 6.12 10.15 5.13
C GLN A 110 5.11 9.07 5.56
N THR A 111 3.81 9.24 5.26
CA THR A 111 2.74 8.34 5.71
C THR A 111 2.15 7.47 4.61
N VAL A 112 2.45 7.77 3.34
CA VAL A 112 1.85 7.14 2.14
C VAL A 112 1.75 5.61 2.25
N LEU A 113 2.87 4.94 2.56
CA LEU A 113 2.93 3.47 2.62
C LEU A 113 2.14 2.89 3.80
N GLY A 114 2.11 3.59 4.94
CA GLY A 114 1.33 3.19 6.11
C GLY A 114 -0.17 3.30 5.85
N ASP A 115 -0.58 4.42 5.25
CA ASP A 115 -1.98 4.70 4.95
C ASP A 115 -2.53 3.75 3.88
N LEU A 116 -1.71 3.41 2.85
CA LEU A 116 -2.07 2.43 1.84
C LEU A 116 -2.29 1.05 2.47
N LYS A 117 -1.40 0.62 3.36
CA LYS A 117 -1.53 -0.67 4.07
C LYS A 117 -2.80 -0.72 4.92
N ALA A 118 -3.10 0.35 5.66
CA ALA A 118 -4.32 0.44 6.47
C ALA A 118 -5.58 0.36 5.58
N ALA A 119 -5.57 1.07 4.45
CA ALA A 119 -6.65 1.05 3.48
C ALA A 119 -6.90 -0.37 2.97
N PHE A 120 -5.86 -1.15 2.63
CA PHE A 120 -6.03 -2.50 2.07
C PHE A 120 -6.18 -3.63 3.10
N SER A 121 -5.77 -3.44 4.36
CA SER A 121 -5.88 -4.46 5.41
C SER A 121 -7.29 -4.63 5.98
N ASN A 122 -8.15 -3.60 5.91
CA ASN A 122 -9.52 -3.62 6.46
C ASN A 122 -10.57 -4.31 5.56
N ASN A 123 -10.17 -4.94 4.46
CA ASN A 123 -11.06 -5.64 3.51
C ASN A 123 -10.91 -7.18 3.53
N ARG A 124 -10.27 -7.73 4.56
CA ARG A 124 -10.23 -9.19 4.81
C ARG A 124 -11.13 -9.59 5.96
#